data_AF-A0A8S3B7H6-F1
#
_entry.id   AF-A0A8S3B7H6-F1
#
_cell.length_a   1.000
_cell.length_b   1.000
_cell.length_c   1.000
_cell.angle_alpha   90.00
_cell.angle_beta   90.00
_cell.angle_gamma   90.00
#
_symmetry.space_group_name_H-M   'P 1'
#
loop_
_entity.id
_entity.type
_entity.pdbx_description
1 polymer ?
#
loop_
_entity_poly.entity_id
_entity_poly.type
_entity_poly.pdbx_seq_one_letter_code
_entity_poly.pdbx_strand_id
1 'polypeptide(L)'
;TIDKVHRFELNIVPAQISTTDNVETYQILLNDFANRVQEITREVEDRLKTAEQLGARGETNGQKEQIINELIKTQQQFLTRINQTRSFLHTMVNYYKNASKMETQFANNERMLLSLPTDIRSTEVLVRQYEAEREKILQTYEQCRQDASLVENKAKQVCDQ
;
A
#
# COMPACT_ATOMS: atom_id res chain seq x y z
N THR A 1 -19.39 2.43 12.75
CA THR A 1 -18.51 1.38 12.17
C THR A 1 -17.67 1.91 11.03
N ILE A 2 -18.26 2.57 10.02
CA ILE A 2 -17.53 3.34 9.00
C ILE A 2 -16.61 4.41 9.63
N ASP A 3 -17.08 5.14 10.65
CA ASP A 3 -16.26 6.11 11.40
C ASP A 3 -14.96 5.53 11.99
N LYS A 4 -14.93 4.22 12.31
CA LYS A 4 -13.72 3.61 12.89
C LYS A 4 -12.64 3.40 11.82
N VAL A 5 -13.01 3.07 10.58
CA VAL A 5 -12.07 3.02 9.46
C VAL A 5 -11.74 4.40 8.98
N HIS A 6 -12.72 5.30 8.91
CA HIS A 6 -12.46 6.66 8.47
C HIS A 6 -11.47 7.36 9.42
N ARG A 7 -11.57 7.14 10.74
CA ARG A 7 -10.54 7.60 11.70
C ARG A 7 -9.20 6.89 11.54
N PHE A 8 -9.17 5.62 11.16
CA PHE A 8 -7.92 4.89 10.91
C PHE A 8 -7.23 5.43 9.64
N GLU A 9 -8.00 5.69 8.58
CA GLU A 9 -7.56 6.26 7.31
C GLU A 9 -7.12 7.72 7.44
N LEU A 10 -7.82 8.55 8.21
CA LEU A 10 -7.51 9.97 8.37
C LEU A 10 -6.42 10.24 9.42
N ASN A 11 -6.37 9.46 10.50
CA ASN A 11 -5.50 9.80 11.64
C ASN A 11 -4.34 8.84 11.86
N ILE A 12 -4.41 7.59 11.42
CA ILE A 12 -3.39 6.57 11.72
C ILE A 12 -2.49 6.34 10.51
N VAL A 13 -3.07 6.14 9.33
CA VAL A 13 -2.29 5.92 8.10
C VAL A 13 -1.39 7.13 7.78
N PRO A 14 -1.86 8.40 7.74
CA PRO A 14 -1.01 9.54 7.41
C PRO A 14 0.03 9.85 8.50
N ALA A 15 -0.32 9.67 9.77
CA ALA A 15 0.55 9.97 10.91
C ALA A 15 1.68 8.93 11.10
N GLN A 16 1.43 7.66 10.77
CA GLN A 16 2.47 6.63 10.80
C GLN A 16 3.32 6.62 9.52
N ILE A 17 2.75 7.03 8.39
CA ILE A 17 3.52 7.21 7.16
C ILE A 17 4.56 8.32 7.29
N SER A 18 4.21 9.44 7.95
CA SER A 18 5.11 10.59 8.11
C SER A 18 6.25 10.38 9.11
N THR A 19 6.24 9.26 9.86
CA THR A 19 7.17 9.04 10.97
C THR A 19 8.17 7.90 10.77
N THR A 20 8.07 7.11 9.68
CA THR A 20 8.93 5.93 9.49
C THR A 20 9.22 5.63 8.01
N ASP A 21 10.51 5.50 7.66
CA ASP A 21 11.00 5.09 6.33
C ASP A 21 11.29 3.57 6.20
N ASN A 22 10.71 2.76 7.10
CA ASN A 22 11.02 1.33 7.18
C ASN A 22 9.93 0.46 6.54
N VAL A 23 10.32 -0.37 5.56
CA VAL A 23 9.48 -1.39 4.88
C VAL A 23 8.71 -2.25 5.89
N GLU A 24 9.35 -2.68 6.98
CA GLU A 24 8.73 -3.55 7.99
C GLU A 24 7.54 -2.86 8.68
N THR A 25 7.66 -1.55 8.92
CA THR A 25 6.58 -0.76 9.54
C THR A 25 5.39 -0.65 8.58
N TYR A 26 5.63 -0.39 7.30
CA TYR A 26 4.57 -0.37 6.28
C TYR A 26 3.92 -1.73 6.07
N GLN A 27 4.69 -2.81 6.19
CA GLN A 27 4.17 -4.18 6.08
C GLN A 27 3.27 -4.53 7.27
N ILE A 28 3.65 -4.15 8.49
CA ILE A 28 2.80 -4.29 9.70
C ILE A 28 1.51 -3.49 9.52
N LEU A 29 1.63 -2.22 9.12
CA LEU A 29 0.48 -1.35 8.82
C LEU A 29 -0.47 -1.95 7.80
N LEU A 30 0.05 -2.52 6.71
CA LEU A 30 -0.75 -3.18 5.68
C LEU A 30 -1.50 -4.40 6.23
N ASN A 31 -0.85 -5.21 7.06
CA ASN A 31 -1.45 -6.38 7.68
C ASN A 31 -2.52 -5.99 8.70
N ASP A 32 -2.25 -5.01 9.56
CA ASP A 32 -3.21 -4.48 10.54
C ASP A 32 -4.42 -3.88 9.85
N PHE A 33 -4.20 -3.11 8.77
CA PHE A 33 -5.26 -2.59 7.93
C PHE A 33 -6.12 -3.71 7.34
N ALA A 34 -5.50 -4.76 6.80
CA ALA A 34 -6.22 -5.90 6.22
C ALA A 34 -7.10 -6.62 7.25
N ASN A 35 -6.58 -6.84 8.46
CA ASN A 35 -7.33 -7.45 9.56
C ASN A 35 -8.54 -6.59 9.96
N ARG A 36 -8.33 -5.28 10.11
CA ARG A 36 -9.38 -4.32 10.48
C ARG A 36 -10.48 -4.22 9.44
N VAL A 37 -10.10 -4.23 8.16
CA VAL A 37 -11.03 -4.29 7.03
C VAL A 37 -11.89 -5.54 7.09
N GLN A 38 -11.29 -6.69 7.38
CA GLN A 38 -12.02 -7.96 7.47
C GLN A 38 -13.04 -7.94 8.62
N GLU A 39 -12.68 -7.40 9.79
CA GLU A 39 -13.60 -7.23 10.92
C GLU A 39 -14.82 -6.37 10.53
N ILE A 40 -14.58 -5.25 9.85
CA ILE A 40 -15.64 -4.30 9.53
C ILE A 40 -16.52 -4.80 8.39
N THR A 41 -15.96 -5.50 7.40
CA THR A 41 -16.75 -6.19 6.37
C THR A 41 -17.71 -7.20 7.00
N ARG A 42 -17.25 -8.01 7.96
CA ARG A 42 -18.12 -8.93 8.70
C ARG A 42 -19.23 -8.21 9.46
N GLU A 43 -18.90 -7.12 10.16
CA GLU A 43 -19.90 -6.33 10.90
C GLU A 43 -20.97 -5.72 9.97
N VAL A 44 -20.58 -5.28 8.76
CA VAL A 44 -21.52 -4.79 7.75
C VAL A 44 -22.41 -5.90 7.20
N GLU A 45 -21.85 -7.08 6.91
CA GLU A 45 -22.61 -8.25 6.47
C GLU A 45 -23.64 -8.70 7.51
N ASP A 46 -23.28 -8.72 8.80
CA ASP A 46 -24.20 -9.07 9.88
C ASP A 46 -25.34 -8.05 10.04
N ARG A 47 -25.04 -6.75 9.89
CA ARG A 47 -26.04 -5.69 9.91
C ARG A 47 -27.00 -5.77 8.71
N LEU A 48 -26.49 -6.11 7.52
CA LEU A 48 -27.32 -6.34 6.33
C LEU A 48 -28.27 -7.52 6.53
N LYS A 49 -27.76 -8.67 7.00
CA LYS A 49 -28.61 -9.83 7.31
C LYS A 49 -29.68 -9.50 8.35
N THR A 50 -29.32 -8.73 9.38
CA THR A 50 -30.28 -8.30 10.40
C THR A 50 -31.36 -7.39 9.82
N ALA A 51 -30.99 -6.45 8.96
CA ALA A 51 -31.95 -5.56 8.27
C ALA A 51 -32.88 -6.33 7.33
N GLU A 52 -32.36 -7.32 6.60
CA GLU A 52 -33.17 -8.22 5.75
C GLU A 52 -34.17 -9.03 6.58
N GLN A 53 -33.75 -9.58 7.73
CA GLN A 53 -34.61 -10.35 8.63
C GLN A 53 -35.71 -9.49 9.27
N LEU A 54 -35.38 -8.29 9.77
CA LEU A 54 -36.36 -7.34 10.32
C LEU A 54 -37.35 -6.90 9.25
N GLY A 55 -36.86 -6.67 8.03
CA GLY A 55 -37.68 -6.38 6.87
C GLY A 55 -38.55 -7.52 6.37
N ALA A 56 -38.21 -8.78 6.68
CA ALA A 56 -39.05 -9.94 6.39
C ALA A 56 -40.15 -10.15 7.45
N ARG A 57 -39.94 -9.67 8.68
CA ARG A 57 -40.90 -9.75 9.79
C ARG A 57 -42.01 -8.70 9.74
N GLY A 58 -41.97 -7.77 8.77
CA GLY A 58 -43.01 -6.76 8.56
C GLY A 58 -42.91 -5.52 9.46
N GLU A 59 -41.91 -5.44 10.36
CA GLU A 59 -41.73 -4.36 11.34
C GLU A 59 -41.02 -3.12 10.75
N THR A 60 -41.31 -2.73 9.51
CA THR A 60 -40.49 -1.71 8.83
C THR A 60 -41.19 -0.44 8.41
N ASN A 61 -42.52 -0.30 8.60
CA ASN A 61 -43.26 0.94 8.28
C ASN A 61 -42.90 1.59 6.93
N GLY A 62 -42.50 0.80 5.92
CA GLY A 62 -42.05 1.30 4.61
C GLY A 62 -40.62 1.87 4.53
N GLN A 63 -39.85 1.88 5.62
CA GLN A 63 -38.47 2.41 5.67
C GLN A 63 -37.39 1.36 5.31
N LYS A 64 -37.76 0.10 5.13
CA LYS A 64 -36.86 -1.03 4.84
C LYS A 64 -35.96 -0.76 3.64
N GLU A 65 -36.55 -0.53 2.47
CA GLU A 65 -35.81 -0.29 1.23
C GLU A 65 -34.87 0.91 1.34
N GLN A 66 -35.26 1.95 2.07
CA GLN A 66 -34.41 3.13 2.27
C GLN A 66 -33.18 2.79 3.13
N ILE A 67 -33.36 2.08 4.25
CA ILE A 67 -32.27 1.67 5.13
C ILE A 67 -31.32 0.71 4.42
N ILE A 68 -31.85 -0.27 3.68
CA ILE A 68 -31.05 -1.23 2.91
C ILE A 68 -30.24 -0.50 1.83
N ASN A 69 -30.86 0.42 1.08
CA ASN A 69 -30.17 1.18 0.04
C ASN A 69 -29.07 2.09 0.62
N GLU A 70 -29.31 2.73 1.76
CA GLU A 70 -28.29 3.54 2.45
C GLU A 70 -27.13 2.67 2.96
N LEU A 71 -27.41 1.49 3.51
CA LEU A 71 -26.39 0.53 3.92
C LEU A 71 -25.53 0.05 2.73
N ILE A 72 -26.16 -0.32 1.60
CA ILE A 72 -25.47 -0.74 0.38
C ILE A 72 -24.58 0.39 -0.16
N LYS A 73 -25.12 1.61 -0.26
CA LYS A 73 -24.37 2.78 -0.73
C LYS A 73 -23.15 3.04 0.17
N THR A 74 -23.36 2.97 1.48
CA THR A 74 -22.29 3.19 2.45
C THR A 74 -21.23 2.09 2.38
N GLN A 75 -21.63 0.83 2.18
CA GLN A 75 -20.72 -0.30 1.99
C GLN A 75 -19.91 -0.17 0.68
N GLN A 76 -20.52 0.28 -0.41
CA GLN A 76 -19.80 0.51 -1.66
C GLN A 76 -18.75 1.60 -1.51
N GLN A 77 -19.11 2.73 -0.89
CA GLN A 77 -18.16 3.80 -0.58
C GLN A 77 -17.02 3.30 0.31
N PHE A 78 -17.36 2.44 1.28
CA PHE A 78 -16.40 1.81 2.17
C PHE A 78 -15.41 0.89 1.44
N LEU A 79 -15.90 0.01 0.55
CA LEU A 79 -15.06 -0.88 -0.25
C LEU A 79 -14.15 -0.09 -1.21
N THR A 80 -14.63 1.00 -1.79
CA THR A 80 -13.80 1.88 -2.63
C THR A 80 -12.64 2.47 -1.83
N ARG A 81 -12.91 3.01 -0.65
CA ARG A 81 -11.86 3.58 0.23
C ARG A 81 -10.85 2.54 0.69
N ILE A 82 -11.31 1.34 1.07
CA ILE A 82 -10.44 0.21 1.39
C ILE A 82 -9.46 -0.10 0.26
N ASN A 83 -9.98 -0.18 -0.97
CA ASN A 83 -9.15 -0.52 -2.11
C ASN A 83 -8.11 0.58 -2.40
N GLN A 84 -8.48 1.85 -2.22
CA GLN A 84 -7.56 2.97 -2.35
C GLN A 84 -6.45 2.89 -1.29
N THR A 85 -6.80 2.74 -0.02
CA THR A 85 -5.84 2.65 1.10
C THR A 85 -4.94 1.43 0.98
N ARG A 86 -5.49 0.25 0.65
CA ARG A 86 -4.71 -0.97 0.39
C ARG A 86 -3.73 -0.78 -0.76
N SER A 87 -4.21 -0.19 -1.86
CA SER A 87 -3.36 0.09 -3.02
C SER A 87 -2.24 1.06 -2.66
N PHE A 88 -2.52 2.07 -1.86
CA PHE A 88 -1.52 3.04 -1.41
C PHE A 88 -0.44 2.41 -0.52
N LEU A 89 -0.84 1.68 0.53
CA LEU A 89 0.10 0.96 1.41
C LEU A 89 0.95 -0.05 0.62
N HIS A 90 0.36 -0.74 -0.35
CA HIS A 90 1.11 -1.66 -1.22
C HIS A 90 2.15 -0.93 -2.08
N THR A 91 1.80 0.22 -2.67
CA THR A 91 2.77 1.05 -3.42
C THR A 91 3.91 1.52 -2.52
N MET A 92 3.61 1.92 -1.27
CA MET A 92 4.63 2.33 -0.30
C MET A 92 5.60 1.20 0.03
N VAL A 93 5.10 0.00 0.33
CA VAL A 93 5.94 -1.18 0.58
C VAL A 93 6.87 -1.46 -0.61
N ASN A 94 6.36 -1.41 -1.84
CA ASN A 94 7.16 -1.65 -3.04
C ASN A 94 8.23 -0.58 -3.24
N TYR A 95 7.87 0.70 -3.06
CA TYR A 95 8.81 1.81 -3.16
C TYR A 95 10.03 1.61 -2.24
N TYR A 96 9.79 1.43 -0.94
CA TYR A 96 10.89 1.30 0.03
C TYR A 96 11.68 0.00 -0.17
N LYS A 97 11.04 -1.08 -0.61
CA LYS A 97 11.74 -2.32 -0.97
C LYS A 97 12.69 -2.12 -2.16
N ASN A 98 12.24 -1.40 -3.18
CA ASN A 98 13.05 -1.08 -4.34
C ASN A 98 14.19 -0.10 -3.98
N ALA A 99 13.93 0.89 -3.11
CA ALA A 99 14.94 1.80 -2.61
C ALA A 99 16.05 1.08 -1.83
N SER A 100 15.69 0.20 -0.89
CA SER A 100 16.66 -0.62 -0.14
C SER A 100 17.46 -1.56 -1.05
N LYS A 101 16.82 -2.11 -2.10
CA LYS A 101 17.52 -2.90 -3.11
C LYS A 101 18.55 -2.07 -3.88
N MET A 102 18.22 -0.82 -4.25
CA MET A 102 19.18 0.09 -4.89
C MET A 102 20.36 0.41 -3.99
N GLU A 103 20.13 0.70 -2.71
CA GLU A 103 21.22 0.94 -1.74
C GLU A 103 22.18 -0.25 -1.67
N THR A 104 21.64 -1.47 -1.63
CA THR A 104 22.45 -2.70 -1.63
C THR A 104 23.26 -2.84 -2.92
N GLN A 105 22.65 -2.54 -4.08
CA GLN A 105 23.34 -2.58 -5.37
C GLN A 105 24.46 -1.53 -5.45
N PHE A 106 24.23 -0.31 -4.94
CA PHE A 106 25.27 0.72 -4.88
C PHE A 106 26.43 0.32 -3.97
N ALA A 107 26.15 -0.21 -2.77
CA ALA A 107 27.18 -0.67 -1.86
C ALA A 107 28.03 -1.82 -2.44
N ASN A 108 27.39 -2.74 -3.18
CA ASN A 108 28.09 -3.82 -3.86
C ASN A 108 28.97 -3.30 -5.01
N ASN A 109 28.47 -2.38 -5.82
CA ASN A 109 29.24 -1.75 -6.88
C ASN A 109 30.43 -0.96 -6.33
N GLU A 110 30.26 -0.22 -5.24
CA GLU A 110 31.35 0.49 -4.58
C GLU A 110 32.45 -0.47 -4.13
N ARG A 111 32.09 -1.60 -3.49
CA ARG A 111 33.06 -2.65 -3.12
C ARG A 111 33.78 -3.25 -4.33
N MET A 112 33.06 -3.51 -5.42
CA MET A 112 33.66 -4.05 -6.65
C MET A 112 34.66 -3.07 -7.28
N LEU A 113 34.37 -1.77 -7.25
CA LEU A 113 35.27 -0.73 -7.73
C LEU A 113 36.51 -0.55 -6.84
N LEU A 114 36.39 -0.83 -5.54
CA LEU A 114 37.52 -0.82 -4.60
C LEU A 114 38.44 -2.05 -4.77
N SER A 115 37.94 -3.16 -5.30
CA SER A 115 38.73 -4.37 -5.59
C SER A 115 39.27 -4.37 -7.02
N LEU A 116 40.21 -3.47 -7.32
CA LEU A 116 40.76 -3.36 -8.68
C LEU A 116 41.59 -4.62 -9.06
N PRO A 117 41.28 -5.27 -10.19
CA PRO A 117 42.02 -6.42 -10.68
C PRO A 117 43.42 -6.03 -11.16
N THR A 118 44.38 -6.93 -11.00
CA THR A 118 45.78 -6.73 -11.39
C THR A 118 46.09 -7.16 -12.82
N ASP A 119 45.14 -7.81 -13.50
CA ASP A 119 45.31 -8.34 -14.85
C ASP A 119 44.16 -7.96 -15.80
N ILE A 120 44.47 -7.98 -17.10
CA ILE A 120 43.57 -7.53 -18.16
C ILE A 120 42.32 -8.40 -18.25
N ARG A 121 42.45 -9.72 -18.09
CA ARG A 121 41.31 -10.65 -18.19
C ARG A 121 40.33 -10.44 -17.04
N SER A 122 40.83 -10.25 -15.83
CA SER A 122 40.00 -9.91 -14.67
C SER A 122 39.36 -8.53 -14.80
N THR A 123 40.05 -7.58 -15.45
CA THR A 123 39.49 -6.25 -15.78
C THR A 123 38.32 -6.36 -16.75
N GLU A 124 38.44 -7.14 -17.82
CA GLU A 124 37.35 -7.36 -18.78
C GLU A 124 36.12 -8.01 -18.14
N VAL A 125 36.33 -8.97 -17.23
CA VAL A 125 35.24 -9.59 -16.47
C VAL A 125 34.56 -8.56 -15.56
N LEU A 126 35.33 -7.74 -14.85
CA LEU A 126 34.80 -6.70 -13.97
C LEU A 126 33.96 -5.68 -14.75
N VAL A 127 34.44 -5.24 -15.92
CA VAL A 127 33.70 -4.29 -16.77
C VAL A 127 32.35 -4.87 -17.20
N ARG A 128 32.31 -6.13 -17.68
CA ARG A 128 31.05 -6.78 -18.07
C ARG A 128 30.08 -6.93 -16.90
N GLN A 129 30.58 -7.25 -15.71
CA GLN A 129 29.74 -7.34 -14.51
C GLN A 129 29.19 -5.96 -14.13
N TYR A 130 30.01 -4.92 -14.20
CA TYR A 130 29.59 -3.55 -13.90
C TYR A 130 28.53 -3.04 -14.89
N GLU A 131 28.68 -3.33 -16.19
CA GLU A 131 27.67 -3.00 -17.20
C GLU A 131 26.33 -3.70 -16.95
N ALA A 132 26.37 -4.99 -16.59
CA ALA A 132 25.16 -5.73 -16.25
C ALA A 132 24.48 -5.23 -14.96
N GLU A 133 25.26 -4.85 -13.94
CA GLU A 133 24.72 -4.25 -12.72
C GLU A 133 24.18 -2.83 -12.95
N ARG A 134 24.82 -2.05 -13.82
CA ARG A 134 24.31 -0.73 -14.23
C ARG A 134 22.91 -0.84 -14.83
N GLU A 135 22.68 -1.82 -15.70
CA GLU A 135 21.35 -2.04 -16.30
C GLU A 135 20.30 -2.41 -15.25
N LYS A 136 20.65 -3.28 -14.29
CA LYS A 136 19.75 -3.64 -13.17
C LYS A 136 19.43 -2.46 -12.26
N ILE A 137 20.42 -1.59 -12.00
CA ILE A 137 20.22 -0.36 -11.20
C ILE A 137 19.28 0.59 -11.94
N LEU A 138 19.47 0.79 -13.24
CA LEU A 138 18.58 1.65 -14.05
C LEU A 138 17.14 1.14 -14.05
N GLN A 139 16.94 -0.16 -14.19
CA GLN A 139 15.60 -0.77 -14.10
C GLN A 139 14.97 -0.55 -12.73
N THR A 140 15.73 -0.79 -11.65
CA THR A 140 15.24 -0.60 -10.28
C THR A 140 14.95 0.88 -9.99
N TYR A 141 15.77 1.80 -10.51
CA TYR A 141 15.56 3.25 -10.43
C TYR A 141 14.26 3.69 -11.10
N GLU A 142 14.02 3.21 -12.33
CA GLU A 142 12.81 3.56 -13.06
C GLU A 142 11.56 3.08 -12.31
N GLN A 143 11.65 1.90 -11.69
CA GLN A 143 10.57 1.35 -10.89
C GLN A 143 10.34 2.16 -9.60
N CYS A 144 11.41 2.53 -8.88
CA CYS A 144 11.35 3.47 -7.75
C CYS A 144 10.71 4.81 -8.14
N ARG A 145 11.06 5.35 -9.31
CA ARG A 145 10.55 6.62 -9.81
C ARG A 145 9.05 6.56 -10.09
N GLN A 146 8.59 5.46 -10.71
CA GLN A 146 7.17 5.22 -10.96
C GLN A 146 6.39 5.06 -9.65
N ASP A 147 6.93 4.26 -8.71
CA ASP A 147 6.33 4.07 -7.40
C ASP A 147 6.24 5.40 -6.63
N ALA A 148 7.30 6.21 -6.65
CA ALA A 148 7.32 7.54 -6.00
C ALA A 148 6.26 8.47 -6.57
N SER A 149 6.10 8.52 -7.90
CA SER A 149 5.06 9.31 -8.55
C SER A 149 3.65 8.85 -8.15
N LEU A 150 3.43 7.54 -8.03
CA LEU A 150 2.16 6.98 -7.56
C LEU A 150 1.90 7.32 -6.09
N VAL A 151 2.92 7.26 -5.24
CA VAL A 151 2.83 7.68 -3.83
C VAL A 151 2.48 9.15 -3.74
N GLU A 152 3.17 10.03 -4.46
CA GLU A 152 2.96 11.48 -4.42
C GLU A 152 1.55 11.86 -4.89
N ASN A 153 1.09 11.26 -6.00
CA ASN A 153 -0.25 11.50 -6.53
C ASN A 153 -1.34 11.01 -5.56
N LYS A 154 -1.15 9.84 -4.93
CA LYS A 154 -2.10 9.32 -3.94
C LYS A 154 -2.09 10.14 -2.65
N ALA A 155 -0.92 10.58 -2.18
CA ALA A 155 -0.81 11.43 -1.00
C ALA A 155 -1.55 12.75 -1.19
N LYS A 156 -1.43 13.40 -2.36
CA LYS A 156 -2.20 14.61 -2.70
C LYS A 156 -3.71 14.37 -2.67
N GLN A 157 -4.18 13.28 -3.29
CA GLN A 157 -5.62 12.94 -3.29
C GLN A 157 -6.19 12.65 -1.90
N VAL A 158 -5.38 12.15 -0.98
CA VAL A 158 -5.80 11.85 0.40
C VAL A 158 -5.73 13.09 1.30
N CYS A 159 -4.79 14.02 1.06
CA CYS A 159 -4.64 15.24 1.86
C CYS A 159 -5.55 16.40 1.41
N ASP A 160 -6.01 16.42 0.15
CA ASP A 160 -6.90 17.46 -0.40
C ASP A 160 -8.41 17.16 -0.19
N GLN A 161 -8.76 16.12 0.58
CA GLN A 161 -10.13 15.78 1.00
C GLN A 161 -10.41 16.17 2.46
#